data_AF-A0A2S6CDS5-F1
#
_entry.id   AF-A0A2S6CDS5-F1
#
_cell.length_a   1.000
_cell.length_b   1.000
_cell.length_c   1.000
_cell.angle_alpha   90.00
_cell.angle_beta   90.00
_cell.angle_gamma   90.00
#
_symmetry.space_group_name_H-M   'P 1'
#
loop_
_entity.id
_entity.type
_entity.pdbx_description
1 polymer ?
#
loop_
_entity_poly.entity_id
_entity_poly.type
_entity_poly.pdbx_seq_one_letter_code
_entity_poly.pdbx_strand_id
1 'polypeptide(L)'
;MATPVADPPTLESLPQEIFEMIADNLCCEHLAHLRATNYNMLAKTKRTFIAHTFHTIEFNLHDEEGLQEAITIAKTREFGAAIRKIYLYTDELNSKSVYSTRGFNGGKSPQDKELGFRSSKNAYLVLTALFSVLRRDCNVESVYLIDTSNADDGPIPVLGSTYRLHRRLTKHLFRDDSYTERSTYVTLEALSLSGIQLQELYLVNSERCMAKIIGAGDYHVRNFSTVLQSVRYLCLSIKLEPPFTFESDGSDRVSPSITLTVATISQAPNLQTIHLLDGPTKKVERTLPTDLFARTLLSAQPMPALRSLILDGGRMEAQELVQIVAKQPSLEELHVGNFGMWNTRGLLSAEKTVRESLQEITGLRGVTVSVETEAKFARENAKKEDEEMAEDAEGGNEE
;
A
#
# COMPACT_ATOMS: atom_id res chain seq x y z
N MET A 1 53.71 46.18 3.89
CA MET A 1 52.59 45.84 2.99
C MET A 1 51.75 44.81 3.71
N ALA A 2 50.52 45.14 4.07
CA ALA A 2 49.60 44.18 4.69
C ALA A 2 49.02 43.29 3.59
N THR A 3 49.23 41.98 3.70
CA THR A 3 48.52 40.99 2.87
C THR A 3 47.02 41.12 3.13
N PRO A 4 46.16 41.18 2.09
CA PRO A 4 44.73 41.20 2.29
C PRO A 4 44.34 39.89 2.99
N VAL A 5 43.69 40.02 4.16
CA VAL A 5 43.05 38.89 4.84
C VAL A 5 41.94 38.43 3.91
N ALA A 6 42.09 37.23 3.34
CA ALA A 6 41.04 36.65 2.51
C ALA A 6 39.78 36.50 3.38
N ASP A 7 38.65 36.96 2.87
CA ASP A 7 37.37 36.77 3.54
C ASP A 7 37.14 35.28 3.82
N PRO A 8 36.58 34.93 4.99
CA PRO A 8 36.32 33.54 5.32
C PRO A 8 35.40 32.92 4.24
N PRO A 9 35.65 31.66 3.83
CA PRO A 9 34.84 31.02 2.80
C PRO A 9 33.38 30.97 3.25
N THR A 10 32.52 31.62 2.49
CA THR A 10 31.06 31.62 2.71
C THR A 10 30.42 30.47 1.95
N LEU A 11 29.23 30.04 2.35
CA LEU A 11 28.43 29.04 1.62
C LEU A 11 28.23 29.41 0.14
N GLU A 12 28.14 30.71 -0.17
CA GLU A 12 28.03 31.20 -1.54
C GLU A 12 29.28 30.96 -2.38
N SER A 13 30.46 30.90 -1.76
CA SER A 13 31.73 30.67 -2.44
C SER A 13 31.98 29.19 -2.79
N LEU A 14 31.17 28.27 -2.26
CA LEU A 14 31.31 26.84 -2.52
C LEU A 14 30.94 26.49 -3.98
N PRO A 15 31.67 25.56 -4.63
CA PRO A 15 31.25 24.97 -5.90
C PRO A 15 29.83 24.38 -5.82
N GLN A 16 29.10 24.36 -6.94
CA GLN A 16 27.71 23.91 -6.99
C GLN A 16 27.57 22.48 -6.46
N GLU A 17 28.49 21.60 -6.80
CA GLU A 17 28.46 20.18 -6.44
C GLU A 17 28.61 19.99 -4.92
N ILE A 18 29.54 20.71 -4.29
CA ILE A 18 29.74 20.67 -2.84
C ILE A 18 28.54 21.29 -2.11
N PHE A 19 28.00 22.37 -2.67
CA PHE A 19 26.81 23.01 -2.14
C PHE A 19 25.59 22.07 -2.19
N GLU A 20 25.34 21.41 -3.33
CA GLU A 20 24.27 20.43 -3.50
C GLU A 20 24.43 19.26 -2.53
N MET A 21 25.65 18.73 -2.33
CA MET A 21 25.91 17.69 -1.32
C MET A 21 25.52 18.14 0.10
N ILE A 22 25.78 19.39 0.47
CA ILE A 22 25.35 19.92 1.78
C ILE A 22 23.82 20.07 1.80
N ALA A 23 23.25 20.64 0.74
CA ALA A 23 21.82 20.89 0.62
C ALA A 23 20.98 19.60 0.65
N ASP A 24 21.46 18.51 0.04
CA ASP A 24 20.80 17.20 0.01
C ASP A 24 20.68 16.58 1.42
N ASN A 25 21.50 17.01 2.37
CA ASN A 25 21.44 16.58 3.77
C ASN A 25 20.53 17.48 4.63
N LEU A 26 19.89 18.51 4.05
CA LEU A 26 19.01 19.42 4.77
C LEU A 26 17.54 19.06 4.57
N CYS A 27 16.72 19.30 5.59
CA CYS A 27 15.27 19.19 5.44
C CYS A 27 14.71 20.34 4.60
N CYS A 28 13.49 20.17 4.08
CA CYS A 28 12.81 21.17 3.25
C CYS A 28 12.71 22.55 3.92
N GLU A 29 12.53 22.61 5.24
CA GLU A 29 12.45 23.86 6.00
C GLU A 29 13.78 24.61 6.00
N HIS A 30 14.89 23.91 6.26
CA HIS A 30 16.23 24.50 6.20
C HIS A 30 16.59 24.96 4.78
N LEU A 31 16.20 24.20 3.75
CA LEU A 31 16.37 24.61 2.35
C LEU A 31 15.56 25.87 2.03
N ALA A 32 14.34 26.01 2.57
CA ALA A 32 13.54 27.22 2.41
C ALA A 32 14.21 28.44 3.06
N HIS A 33 14.83 28.27 4.23
CA HIS A 33 15.59 29.35 4.87
C HIS A 33 16.84 29.75 4.06
N LEU A 34 17.59 28.78 3.53
CA LEU A 34 18.73 29.08 2.66
C LEU A 34 18.30 29.85 1.41
N ARG A 35 17.19 29.46 0.78
CA ARG A 35 16.61 30.17 -0.37
C ARG A 35 16.25 31.61 -0.07
N ALA A 36 15.77 31.89 1.15
CA ALA A 36 15.37 33.23 1.56
C ALA A 36 16.56 34.15 1.90
N THR A 37 17.79 33.62 1.98
CA THR A 37 18.95 34.38 2.42
C THR A 37 19.38 35.42 1.37
N ASN A 38 19.49 35.03 0.10
CA ASN A 38 19.76 35.92 -1.04
C ASN A 38 19.54 35.20 -2.39
N TYR A 39 19.67 35.96 -3.49
CA TYR A 39 19.45 35.45 -4.84
C TYR A 39 20.43 34.34 -5.27
N ASN A 40 21.71 34.42 -4.87
CA ASN A 40 22.70 33.38 -5.18
C ASN A 40 22.32 32.06 -4.52
N MET A 41 21.96 32.10 -3.24
CA MET A 41 21.54 30.92 -2.49
C MET A 41 20.22 30.37 -3.03
N LEU A 42 19.27 31.22 -3.43
CA LEU A 42 18.06 30.80 -4.13
C LEU A 42 18.37 30.02 -5.41
N ALA A 43 19.28 30.54 -6.24
CA ALA A 43 19.66 29.90 -7.50
C ALA A 43 20.37 28.56 -7.25
N LYS A 44 21.34 28.52 -6.32
CA LYS A 44 22.11 27.31 -5.99
C LYS A 44 21.27 26.20 -5.36
N THR A 45 20.34 26.56 -4.48
CA THR A 45 19.44 25.59 -3.82
C THR A 45 18.26 25.19 -4.68
N LYS A 46 18.01 25.85 -5.82
CA LYS A 46 16.75 25.70 -6.57
C LYS A 46 16.47 24.24 -6.93
N ARG A 47 17.46 23.57 -7.50
CA ARG A 47 17.35 22.19 -7.98
C ARG A 47 17.11 21.21 -6.83
N THR A 48 17.96 21.24 -5.80
CA THR A 48 17.81 20.39 -4.61
C THR A 48 16.48 20.62 -3.91
N PHE A 49 16.08 21.88 -3.72
CA PHE A 49 14.80 22.20 -3.12
C PHE A 49 13.63 21.64 -3.93
N ILE A 50 13.65 21.79 -5.25
CA ILE A 50 12.58 21.23 -6.11
C ILE A 50 12.56 19.71 -6.00
N ALA A 51 13.72 19.06 -6.06
CA ALA A 51 13.83 17.61 -5.91
C ALA A 51 13.28 17.15 -4.55
N HIS A 52 13.70 17.73 -3.44
CA HIS A 52 13.21 17.34 -2.11
C HIS A 52 11.73 17.65 -1.89
N THR A 53 11.25 18.78 -2.41
CA THR A 53 9.88 19.27 -2.14
C THR A 53 8.83 18.61 -3.02
N PHE A 54 9.14 18.41 -4.30
CA PHE A 54 8.17 17.95 -5.30
C PHE A 54 8.41 16.51 -5.75
N HIS A 55 9.38 15.79 -5.17
CA HIS A 55 9.51 14.34 -5.39
C HIS A 55 8.21 13.60 -5.07
N THR A 56 7.49 14.10 -4.07
CA THR A 56 6.21 13.58 -3.61
C THR A 56 5.16 14.68 -3.71
N ILE A 57 3.97 14.33 -4.22
CA ILE A 57 2.78 15.18 -4.15
C ILE A 57 1.69 14.47 -3.36
N GLU A 58 1.05 15.22 -2.48
CA GLU A 58 0.06 14.74 -1.52
C GLU A 58 -1.20 15.59 -1.60
N PHE A 59 -2.37 14.98 -1.73
CA PHE A 59 -3.65 15.70 -1.68
C PHE A 59 -4.81 14.79 -1.29
N ASN A 60 -5.89 15.39 -0.82
CA ASN A 60 -7.14 14.68 -0.54
C ASN A 60 -7.98 14.55 -1.82
N LEU A 61 -8.53 13.36 -2.07
CA LEU A 61 -9.37 13.08 -3.26
C LEU A 61 -10.67 13.88 -3.30
N HIS A 62 -11.14 14.36 -2.15
CA HIS A 62 -12.37 15.15 -2.05
C HIS A 62 -12.12 16.66 -2.16
N ASP A 63 -10.86 17.08 -2.24
CA ASP A 63 -10.48 18.48 -2.35
C ASP A 63 -10.18 18.87 -3.80
N GLU A 64 -11.18 19.48 -4.45
CA GLU A 64 -11.07 19.93 -5.84
C GLU A 64 -10.02 21.03 -6.02
N GLU A 65 -9.85 21.95 -5.05
CA GLU A 65 -8.86 23.02 -5.14
C GLU A 65 -7.44 22.44 -5.08
N GLY A 66 -7.19 21.53 -4.13
CA GLY A 66 -5.91 20.81 -4.03
C GLY A 66 -5.59 19.98 -5.26
N LEU A 67 -6.59 19.32 -5.86
CA LEU A 67 -6.43 18.60 -7.13
C LEU A 67 -6.05 19.54 -8.29
N GLN A 68 -6.68 20.72 -8.39
CA GLN A 68 -6.33 21.71 -9.42
C GLN A 68 -4.94 22.33 -9.21
N GLU A 69 -4.54 22.53 -7.95
CA GLU A 69 -3.19 22.97 -7.62
C GLU A 69 -2.16 21.90 -8.02
N ALA A 70 -2.43 20.62 -7.72
CA ALA A 70 -1.58 19.51 -8.15
C ALA A 70 -1.44 19.45 -9.68
N ILE A 71 -2.54 19.69 -10.43
CA ILE A 71 -2.48 19.81 -11.89
C ILE A 71 -1.58 20.96 -12.32
N THR A 72 -1.68 22.11 -11.66
CA THR A 72 -0.88 23.31 -11.99
C THR A 72 0.61 23.06 -11.73
N ILE A 73 0.94 22.41 -10.62
CA ILE A 73 2.30 21.99 -10.29
C ILE A 73 2.82 20.99 -11.31
N ALA A 74 2.04 19.95 -11.63
CA ALA A 74 2.43 18.92 -12.60
C ALA A 74 2.64 19.48 -14.02
N LYS A 75 1.85 20.48 -14.43
CA LYS A 75 2.05 21.20 -15.71
C LYS A 75 3.30 22.08 -15.73
N THR A 76 3.82 22.46 -14.56
CA THR A 76 5.02 23.29 -14.48
C THR A 76 6.25 22.43 -14.70
N ARG A 77 6.90 22.56 -15.86
CA ARG A 77 8.00 21.68 -16.30
C ARG A 77 9.06 21.38 -15.24
N GLU A 78 9.51 22.39 -14.49
CA GLU A 78 10.54 22.22 -13.47
C GLU A 78 10.06 21.37 -12.28
N PHE A 79 8.80 21.52 -11.86
CA PHE A 79 8.22 20.80 -10.73
C PHE A 79 7.71 19.43 -11.16
N GLY A 80 6.97 19.36 -12.27
CA GLY A 80 6.45 18.12 -12.85
C GLY A 80 7.54 17.08 -13.10
N ALA A 81 8.69 17.50 -13.64
CA ALA A 81 9.83 16.62 -13.88
C ALA A 81 10.44 16.03 -12.60
N ALA A 82 10.19 16.63 -11.43
CA ALA A 82 10.66 16.14 -10.13
C ALA A 82 9.70 15.13 -9.48
N ILE A 83 8.42 15.14 -9.85
CA ILE A 83 7.40 14.25 -9.28
C ILE A 83 7.73 12.79 -9.61
N ARG A 84 7.77 11.96 -8.57
CA ARG A 84 7.92 10.49 -8.66
C ARG A 84 6.81 9.75 -7.93
N LYS A 85 6.33 10.30 -6.81
CA LYS A 85 5.35 9.65 -5.93
C LYS A 85 4.11 10.50 -5.73
N ILE A 86 2.96 9.86 -5.68
CA ILE A 86 1.67 10.51 -5.44
C ILE A 86 0.95 9.83 -4.31
N TYR A 87 0.51 10.59 -3.32
CA TYR A 87 -0.32 10.13 -2.21
C TYR A 87 -1.71 10.75 -2.30
N LEU A 88 -2.70 9.90 -2.42
CA LEU A 88 -4.11 10.20 -2.53
C LEU A 88 -4.75 9.87 -1.19
N TYR A 89 -5.16 10.88 -0.44
CA TYR A 89 -5.80 10.71 0.85
C TYR A 89 -7.32 10.69 0.71
N THR A 90 -8.01 9.85 1.48
CA THR A 90 -9.48 9.74 1.48
C THR A 90 -10.02 9.42 2.88
N ASP A 91 -11.15 9.98 3.27
CA ASP A 91 -11.75 9.79 4.60
C ASP A 91 -12.92 8.79 4.55
N GLU A 92 -12.64 7.52 4.22
CA GLU A 92 -13.70 6.56 3.87
C GLU A 92 -14.46 5.97 5.08
N LEU A 93 -13.92 6.02 6.32
CA LEU A 93 -14.53 5.31 7.47
C LEU A 93 -15.44 6.12 8.41
N ASN A 94 -15.64 7.42 8.19
CA ASN A 94 -16.52 8.17 9.11
C ASN A 94 -18.02 7.98 8.82
N SER A 95 -18.41 7.35 7.71
CA SER A 95 -19.82 7.07 7.48
C SER A 95 -20.26 5.82 8.22
N LYS A 96 -21.34 5.97 9.01
CA LYS A 96 -22.22 4.86 9.38
C LYS A 96 -22.96 4.35 8.13
N SER A 97 -22.24 4.02 7.05
CA SER A 97 -22.84 3.40 5.89
C SER A 97 -23.24 1.98 6.32
N VAL A 98 -24.53 1.85 6.57
CA VAL A 98 -25.20 0.56 6.64
C VAL A 98 -24.87 -0.11 5.31
N TYR A 99 -23.94 -1.07 5.34
CA TYR A 99 -23.77 -2.01 4.25
C TYR A 99 -25.15 -2.57 3.94
N SER A 100 -25.75 -2.06 2.86
CA SER A 100 -26.97 -2.62 2.36
C SER A 100 -26.57 -3.95 1.77
N THR A 101 -26.76 -5.01 2.56
CA THR A 101 -26.82 -6.42 2.15
C THR A 101 -27.70 -6.65 0.91
N ARG A 102 -28.43 -5.63 0.42
CA ARG A 102 -29.10 -5.60 -0.88
C ARG A 102 -28.17 -5.72 -2.09
N GLY A 103 -26.85 -5.51 -1.96
CA GLY A 103 -25.91 -5.79 -3.06
C GLY A 103 -25.82 -7.28 -3.43
N PHE A 104 -26.15 -8.17 -2.48
CA PHE A 104 -26.09 -9.63 -2.67
C PHE A 104 -27.42 -10.23 -3.16
N ASN A 105 -28.55 -9.54 -2.98
CA ASN A 105 -29.87 -10.00 -3.39
C ASN A 105 -30.43 -9.13 -4.52
N GLY A 106 -30.00 -9.41 -5.75
CA GLY A 106 -30.74 -9.06 -6.96
C GLY A 106 -30.76 -7.58 -7.38
N GLY A 107 -30.10 -7.31 -8.50
CA GLY A 107 -30.62 -6.40 -9.53
C GLY A 107 -30.82 -4.93 -9.13
N LYS A 108 -29.72 -4.17 -9.12
CA LYS A 108 -29.80 -2.81 -9.69
C LYS A 108 -29.27 -2.88 -11.11
N SER A 109 -30.02 -2.30 -12.04
CA SER A 109 -29.62 -2.25 -13.45
C SER A 109 -28.28 -1.52 -13.58
N PRO A 110 -27.46 -1.80 -14.62
CA PRO A 110 -26.25 -1.02 -14.90
C PRO A 110 -26.50 0.50 -14.90
N GLN A 111 -27.71 0.91 -15.31
CA GLN A 111 -28.17 2.29 -15.41
C GLN A 111 -28.37 2.95 -14.02
N ASP A 112 -28.79 2.20 -13.01
CA ASP A 112 -28.95 2.72 -11.63
C ASP A 112 -27.61 2.90 -10.92
N LYS A 113 -26.61 2.09 -11.27
CA LYS A 113 -25.22 2.27 -10.80
C LYS A 113 -24.57 3.50 -11.45
N GLU A 114 -24.84 3.75 -12.73
CA GLU A 114 -24.41 4.96 -13.43
C GLU A 114 -25.03 6.25 -12.87
N LEU A 115 -26.31 6.22 -12.46
CA LEU A 115 -27.04 7.40 -11.95
C LEU A 115 -26.52 7.89 -10.60
N GLY A 116 -26.17 6.98 -9.69
CA GLY A 116 -25.50 7.34 -8.44
C GLY A 116 -24.13 7.98 -8.68
N PHE A 117 -23.40 7.56 -9.72
CA PHE A 117 -22.07 8.06 -10.11
C PHE A 117 -22.10 9.48 -10.69
N ARG A 118 -23.24 9.97 -11.19
CA ARG A 118 -23.33 11.29 -11.82
C ARG A 118 -23.10 12.47 -10.87
N SER A 119 -23.29 12.29 -9.56
CA SER A 119 -23.07 13.34 -8.55
C SER A 119 -21.61 13.49 -8.10
N SER A 120 -20.68 12.61 -8.53
CA SER A 120 -19.23 12.71 -8.26
C SER A 120 -18.38 12.97 -9.52
N LYS A 121 -19.01 13.42 -10.62
CA LYS A 121 -18.36 13.60 -11.92
C LYS A 121 -17.15 14.55 -11.89
N ASN A 122 -17.16 15.58 -11.05
CA ASN A 122 -16.09 16.57 -11.04
C ASN A 122 -14.77 15.99 -10.52
N ALA A 123 -14.75 15.38 -9.32
CA ALA A 123 -13.54 14.82 -8.74
C ALA A 123 -12.89 13.76 -9.65
N TYR A 124 -13.70 12.88 -10.24
CA TYR A 124 -13.23 11.88 -11.21
C TYR A 124 -12.62 12.50 -12.48
N LEU A 125 -13.27 13.50 -13.07
CA LEU A 125 -12.76 14.17 -14.28
C LEU A 125 -11.47 14.93 -13.99
N VAL A 126 -11.40 15.60 -12.83
CA VAL A 126 -10.19 16.32 -12.40
C VAL A 126 -9.06 15.34 -12.11
N LEU A 127 -9.33 14.22 -11.45
CA LEU A 127 -8.33 13.18 -11.18
C LEU A 127 -7.81 12.53 -12.47
N THR A 128 -8.70 12.25 -13.42
CA THR A 128 -8.33 11.73 -14.74
C THR A 128 -7.47 12.74 -15.51
N ALA A 129 -7.82 14.04 -15.44
CA ALA A 129 -7.01 15.11 -16.02
C ALA A 129 -5.62 15.21 -15.36
N LEU A 130 -5.55 15.08 -14.03
CA LEU A 130 -4.30 15.05 -13.29
C LEU A 130 -3.41 13.88 -13.73
N PHE A 131 -3.91 12.65 -13.73
CA PHE A 131 -3.12 11.51 -14.20
C PHE A 131 -2.72 11.61 -15.68
N SER A 132 -3.55 12.24 -16.52
CA SER A 132 -3.20 12.50 -17.92
C SER A 132 -2.03 13.49 -18.05
N VAL A 133 -2.00 14.54 -17.23
CA VAL A 133 -0.88 15.49 -17.15
C VAL A 133 0.37 14.78 -16.63
N LEU A 134 0.23 14.03 -15.54
CA LEU A 134 1.34 13.29 -14.93
C LEU A 134 1.96 12.28 -15.90
N ARG A 135 1.13 11.54 -16.66
CA ARG A 135 1.60 10.63 -17.71
C ARG A 135 2.41 11.35 -18.78
N ARG A 136 1.99 12.56 -19.18
CA ARG A 136 2.60 13.29 -20.30
C ARG A 136 3.87 14.03 -19.90
N ASP A 137 3.83 14.65 -18.72
CA ASP A 137 4.80 15.68 -18.33
C ASP A 137 5.69 15.26 -17.15
N CYS A 138 5.38 14.14 -16.49
CA CYS A 138 6.05 13.68 -15.27
C CYS A 138 6.54 12.23 -15.40
N ASN A 139 7.46 11.82 -14.53
CA ASN A 139 7.95 10.43 -14.46
C ASN A 139 7.43 9.76 -13.19
N VAL A 140 6.10 9.67 -13.05
CA VAL A 140 5.50 9.04 -11.87
C VAL A 140 5.81 7.56 -11.85
N GLU A 141 6.33 7.09 -10.74
CA GLU A 141 6.68 5.68 -10.51
C GLU A 141 5.66 5.02 -9.60
N SER A 142 5.20 5.74 -8.57
CA SER A 142 4.38 5.15 -7.49
C SER A 142 3.13 5.96 -7.20
N VAL A 143 2.01 5.27 -7.03
CA VAL A 143 0.75 5.85 -6.54
C VAL A 143 0.31 5.14 -5.26
N TYR A 144 0.02 5.92 -4.24
CA TYR A 144 -0.47 5.48 -2.94
C TYR A 144 -1.88 6.01 -2.73
N LEU A 145 -2.83 5.12 -2.47
CA LEU A 145 -4.14 5.45 -1.93
C LEU A 145 -4.11 5.18 -0.43
N ILE A 146 -4.31 6.22 0.37
CA ILE A 146 -4.27 6.18 1.84
C ILE A 146 -5.64 6.60 2.39
N ASP A 147 -6.20 5.80 3.29
CA ASP A 147 -7.37 6.18 4.06
C ASP A 147 -6.93 6.89 5.35
N THR A 148 -7.34 8.14 5.51
CA THR A 148 -6.97 9.02 6.63
C THR A 148 -7.76 8.75 7.89
N SER A 149 -8.81 7.95 7.82
CA SER A 149 -9.68 7.68 8.96
C SER A 149 -9.00 6.96 10.13
N ASN A 150 -7.90 6.26 9.86
CA ASN A 150 -7.05 5.61 10.88
C ASN A 150 -5.64 6.22 10.98
N ALA A 151 -5.33 7.25 10.20
CA ALA A 151 -4.01 7.88 10.21
C ALA A 151 -3.95 8.96 11.30
N ASP A 152 -2.91 8.90 12.15
CA ASP A 152 -2.63 9.96 13.13
C ASP A 152 -2.25 11.28 12.46
N ASP A 153 -1.73 11.20 11.23
CA ASP A 153 -1.28 12.30 10.38
C ASP A 153 -2.06 12.35 9.06
N GLY A 154 -2.66 13.51 8.76
CA GLY A 154 -3.27 13.81 7.45
C GLY A 154 -2.23 14.23 6.40
N PRO A 155 -2.65 14.51 5.15
CA PRO A 155 -1.74 14.93 4.07
C PRO A 155 -0.78 16.03 4.52
N ILE A 156 0.50 15.89 4.18
CA ILE A 156 1.46 16.99 4.31
C ILE A 156 1.20 17.93 3.14
N PRO A 157 0.76 19.17 3.39
CA PRO A 157 0.43 20.07 2.29
C PRO A 157 1.64 20.40 1.45
N VAL A 158 1.45 20.36 0.14
CA VAL A 158 2.46 20.82 -0.82
C VAL A 158 2.85 22.27 -0.48
N LEU A 159 4.15 22.54 -0.44
CA LEU A 159 4.69 23.86 -0.09
C LEU A 159 4.11 24.95 -1.02
N GLY A 160 3.27 25.81 -0.45
CA GLY A 160 2.58 26.88 -1.18
C GLY A 160 1.05 26.76 -1.17
N SER A 161 0.50 25.58 -0.88
CA SER A 161 -0.93 25.42 -0.76
C SER A 161 -1.46 26.08 0.51
N THR A 162 -2.65 26.66 0.41
CA THR A 162 -3.38 27.29 1.51
C THR A 162 -3.65 26.33 2.68
N TYR A 163 -3.45 25.02 2.50
CA TYR A 163 -3.57 24.00 3.52
C TYR A 163 -2.65 24.14 4.73
N ARG A 164 -1.54 24.87 4.63
CA ARG A 164 -0.66 25.08 5.81
C ARG A 164 -1.41 25.66 7.00
N LEU A 165 -2.46 26.43 6.76
CA LEU A 165 -3.33 27.01 7.79
C LEU A 165 -4.36 26.04 8.38
N HIS A 166 -4.51 24.83 7.82
CA HIS A 166 -5.56 23.88 8.18
C HIS A 166 -5.08 22.56 8.78
N ARG A 167 -3.78 22.38 9.02
CA ARG A 167 -3.23 21.18 9.71
C ARG A 167 -3.83 20.93 11.11
N ARG A 168 -4.40 21.95 11.77
CA ARG A 168 -5.15 21.82 13.04
C ARG A 168 -6.67 21.66 12.86
N LEU A 169 -7.21 21.98 11.68
CA LEU A 169 -8.65 21.92 11.36
C LEU A 169 -9.03 20.68 10.52
N THR A 170 -8.05 19.98 9.95
CA THR A 170 -8.18 18.76 9.15
C THR A 170 -8.78 17.57 9.91
N LYS A 171 -8.79 17.56 11.25
CA LYS A 171 -9.55 16.52 12.01
C LYS A 171 -11.07 16.77 12.02
N HIS A 172 -11.54 17.98 11.70
CA HIS A 172 -12.95 18.37 11.84
C HIS A 172 -13.65 18.73 10.51
N LEU A 173 -12.92 19.21 9.50
CA LEU A 173 -13.50 19.61 8.20
C LEU A 173 -13.80 18.45 7.25
N PHE A 174 -13.18 17.28 7.44
CA PHE A 174 -13.33 16.13 6.54
C PHE A 174 -14.47 15.18 6.94
N ARG A 175 -15.34 15.61 7.85
CA ARG A 175 -16.56 14.88 8.27
C ARG A 175 -17.77 15.24 7.41
N ASP A 176 -17.62 15.23 6.10
CA ASP A 176 -18.80 15.29 5.23
C ASP A 176 -19.24 13.86 4.92
N ASP A 177 -20.29 13.41 5.62
CA ASP A 177 -20.81 12.04 5.59
C ASP A 177 -21.43 11.63 4.24
N SER A 178 -21.38 12.49 3.22
CA SER A 178 -22.18 12.37 2.00
C SER A 178 -21.51 11.66 0.81
N TYR A 179 -20.20 11.34 0.85
CA TYR A 179 -19.44 10.90 -0.34
C TYR A 179 -18.57 9.63 -0.22
N THR A 180 -18.89 8.68 0.66
CA THR A 180 -17.86 7.78 1.25
C THR A 180 -17.70 6.36 0.69
N GLU A 181 -18.24 6.00 -0.49
CA GLU A 181 -18.12 4.61 -0.99
C GLU A 181 -17.36 4.42 -2.34
N ARG A 182 -16.67 5.44 -2.86
CA ARG A 182 -16.19 5.40 -4.27
C ARG A 182 -14.73 5.74 -4.55
N SER A 183 -13.91 6.12 -3.57
CA SER A 183 -12.59 6.69 -3.87
C SER A 183 -11.64 5.69 -4.52
N THR A 184 -11.62 4.42 -4.07
CA THR A 184 -10.85 3.36 -4.74
C THR A 184 -11.27 3.17 -6.20
N TYR A 185 -12.58 3.10 -6.48
CA TYR A 185 -13.07 2.90 -7.83
C TYR A 185 -12.78 4.06 -8.75
N VAL A 186 -13.03 5.29 -8.26
CA VAL A 186 -12.75 6.53 -8.98
C VAL A 186 -11.26 6.61 -9.30
N THR A 187 -10.39 6.24 -8.36
CA THR A 187 -8.94 6.21 -8.57
C THR A 187 -8.55 5.17 -9.62
N LEU A 188 -9.00 3.92 -9.48
CA LEU A 188 -8.68 2.85 -10.44
C LEU A 188 -9.20 3.15 -11.85
N GLU A 189 -10.39 3.74 -11.95
CA GLU A 189 -10.96 4.15 -13.23
C GLU A 189 -10.18 5.31 -13.84
N ALA A 190 -9.86 6.35 -13.06
CA ALA A 190 -9.05 7.48 -13.53
C ALA A 190 -7.64 7.03 -13.97
N LEU A 191 -7.01 6.12 -13.23
CA LEU A 191 -5.73 5.51 -13.59
C LEU A 191 -5.85 4.72 -14.90
N SER A 192 -6.83 3.82 -15.00
CA SER A 192 -7.12 3.02 -16.20
C SER A 192 -7.30 3.89 -17.44
N LEU A 193 -8.10 4.96 -17.33
CA LEU A 193 -8.40 5.86 -18.46
C LEU A 193 -7.26 6.79 -18.83
N SER A 194 -6.48 7.24 -17.85
CA SER A 194 -5.29 8.05 -18.12
C SER A 194 -4.22 7.27 -18.89
N GLY A 195 -4.20 5.93 -18.74
CA GLY A 195 -3.16 5.07 -19.28
C GLY A 195 -1.77 5.38 -18.72
N ILE A 196 -1.70 5.98 -17.53
CA ILE A 196 -0.43 6.20 -16.82
C ILE A 196 0.21 4.84 -16.51
N GLN A 197 1.52 4.74 -16.76
CA GLN A 197 2.28 3.54 -16.44
C GLN A 197 2.88 3.70 -15.05
N LEU A 198 2.57 2.76 -14.16
CA LEU A 198 3.03 2.78 -12.78
C LEU A 198 3.99 1.63 -12.54
N GLN A 199 5.09 1.87 -11.83
CA GLN A 199 5.92 0.79 -11.33
C GLN A 199 5.34 0.21 -10.04
N GLU A 200 4.78 1.07 -9.18
CA GLU A 200 4.28 0.68 -7.88
C GLU A 200 2.87 1.20 -7.63
N LEU A 201 2.00 0.33 -7.13
CA LEU A 201 0.64 0.66 -6.71
C LEU A 201 0.42 0.20 -5.28
N TYR A 202 0.11 1.16 -4.41
CA TYR A 202 -0.19 0.92 -3.00
C TYR A 202 -1.64 1.26 -2.73
N LEU A 203 -2.42 0.23 -2.42
CA LEU A 203 -3.81 0.33 -2.00
C LEU A 203 -3.88 -0.04 -0.51
N VAL A 204 -3.27 0.80 0.32
CA VAL A 204 -3.00 0.55 1.74
C VAL A 204 -3.93 1.40 2.61
N ASN A 205 -4.21 0.97 3.84
CA ASN A 205 -5.02 1.67 4.84
C ASN A 205 -6.49 1.90 4.53
N SER A 206 -6.97 1.83 3.27
CA SER A 206 -8.41 1.71 3.02
C SER A 206 -8.88 0.40 3.60
N GLU A 207 -9.51 0.50 4.76
CA GLU A 207 -10.04 -0.60 5.54
C GLU A 207 -10.94 -1.51 4.71
N ARG A 208 -11.40 -1.10 3.54
CA ARG A 208 -12.30 -1.87 2.69
C ARG A 208 -11.82 -1.99 1.24
N CYS A 209 -10.55 -1.68 0.93
CA CYS A 209 -10.08 -1.58 -0.45
C CYS A 209 -10.30 -2.86 -1.26
N MET A 210 -9.88 -4.00 -0.70
CA MET A 210 -10.08 -5.30 -1.36
C MET A 210 -11.54 -5.74 -1.33
N ALA A 211 -12.24 -5.59 -0.21
CA ALA A 211 -13.68 -5.86 -0.13
C ALA A 211 -14.48 -5.07 -1.19
N LYS A 212 -14.05 -3.83 -1.47
CA LYS A 212 -14.58 -2.98 -2.55
C LYS A 212 -14.26 -3.61 -3.91
N ILE A 213 -12.99 -3.83 -4.26
CA ILE A 213 -12.61 -4.42 -5.56
C ILE A 213 -13.37 -5.73 -5.83
N ILE A 214 -13.47 -6.59 -4.81
CA ILE A 214 -14.24 -7.84 -4.83
C ILE A 214 -15.74 -7.55 -5.07
N GLY A 215 -16.36 -6.64 -4.31
CA GLY A 215 -17.78 -6.29 -4.45
C GLY A 215 -18.14 -5.48 -5.70
N ALA A 216 -17.15 -5.02 -6.47
CA ALA A 216 -17.30 -4.02 -7.52
C ALA A 216 -18.00 -4.55 -8.80
N GLY A 217 -17.92 -5.86 -9.05
CA GLY A 217 -18.35 -6.47 -10.29
C GLY A 217 -17.41 -6.18 -11.47
N ASP A 218 -17.73 -6.76 -12.64
CA ASP A 218 -16.81 -6.89 -13.79
C ASP A 218 -16.18 -5.58 -14.28
N TYR A 219 -16.92 -4.47 -14.25
CA TYR A 219 -16.43 -3.19 -14.78
C TYR A 219 -15.19 -2.68 -14.04
N HIS A 220 -15.22 -2.66 -12.71
CA HIS A 220 -14.10 -2.18 -11.91
C HIS A 220 -12.93 -3.16 -11.90
N VAL A 221 -13.21 -4.47 -11.99
CA VAL A 221 -12.16 -5.48 -12.13
C VAL A 221 -11.43 -5.34 -13.48
N ARG A 222 -12.12 -4.99 -14.56
CA ARG A 222 -11.47 -4.63 -15.84
C ARG A 222 -10.57 -3.41 -15.71
N ASN A 223 -11.03 -2.35 -15.04
CA ASN A 223 -10.17 -1.18 -14.81
C ASN A 223 -8.93 -1.53 -13.98
N PHE A 224 -9.10 -2.36 -12.94
CA PHE A 224 -7.97 -2.85 -12.15
C PHE A 224 -7.00 -3.68 -13.02
N SER A 225 -7.52 -4.58 -13.85
CA SER A 225 -6.73 -5.36 -14.82
C SER A 225 -5.91 -4.45 -15.75
N THR A 226 -6.50 -3.36 -16.27
CA THR A 226 -5.80 -2.38 -17.10
C THR A 226 -4.65 -1.71 -16.36
N VAL A 227 -4.87 -1.28 -15.11
CA VAL A 227 -3.82 -0.65 -14.29
C VAL A 227 -2.67 -1.63 -14.04
N LEU A 228 -2.99 -2.87 -13.70
CA LEU A 228 -2.00 -3.93 -13.41
C LEU A 228 -1.12 -4.32 -14.61
N GLN A 229 -1.45 -3.92 -15.84
CA GLN A 229 -0.60 -4.20 -17.01
C GLN A 229 0.79 -3.58 -16.90
N SER A 230 0.95 -2.47 -16.17
CA SER A 230 2.24 -1.79 -16.01
C SER A 230 2.91 -2.00 -14.65
N VAL A 231 2.12 -2.37 -13.64
CA VAL A 231 2.54 -2.46 -12.23
C VAL A 231 3.52 -3.61 -12.03
N ARG A 232 4.63 -3.30 -11.35
CA ARG A 232 5.64 -4.29 -10.91
C ARG A 232 5.53 -4.62 -9.43
N TYR A 233 5.15 -3.64 -8.62
CA TYR A 233 4.98 -3.78 -7.19
C TYR A 233 3.54 -3.45 -6.81
N LEU A 234 2.84 -4.40 -6.23
CA LEU A 234 1.46 -4.23 -5.76
C LEU A 234 1.39 -4.45 -4.26
N CYS A 235 0.95 -3.43 -3.52
CA CYS A 235 0.69 -3.55 -2.09
C CYS A 235 -0.80 -3.38 -1.80
N LEU A 236 -1.37 -4.36 -1.10
CA LEU A 236 -2.80 -4.47 -0.83
C LEU A 236 -3.05 -4.65 0.66
N SER A 237 -3.84 -3.76 1.25
CA SER A 237 -4.44 -4.00 2.56
C SER A 237 -5.72 -4.84 2.40
N ILE A 238 -5.76 -5.97 3.09
CA ILE A 238 -6.86 -6.92 3.02
C ILE A 238 -7.65 -6.87 4.32
N LYS A 239 -8.91 -6.47 4.21
CA LYS A 239 -9.92 -6.66 5.25
C LYS A 239 -11.17 -7.20 4.58
N LEU A 240 -11.66 -8.31 5.08
CA LEU A 240 -12.93 -8.90 4.66
C LEU A 240 -13.90 -8.73 5.83
N GLU A 241 -14.87 -7.82 5.70
CA GLU A 241 -15.94 -7.67 6.69
C GLU A 241 -17.05 -8.72 6.45
N PRO A 242 -17.59 -9.37 7.49
CA PRO A 242 -18.79 -10.20 7.34
C PRO A 242 -19.93 -9.42 6.64
N PRO A 243 -20.75 -10.01 5.77
CA PRO A 243 -20.92 -11.43 5.52
C PRO A 243 -20.17 -11.87 4.25
N PHE A 244 -18.85 -11.67 4.17
CA PHE A 244 -18.03 -12.71 3.55
C PHE A 244 -18.12 -13.98 4.42
N THR A 245 -19.33 -14.53 4.56
CA THR A 245 -19.58 -15.84 5.11
C THR A 245 -19.08 -16.79 4.03
N PHE A 246 -17.90 -17.34 4.26
CA PHE A 246 -17.66 -18.73 3.86
C PHE A 246 -18.87 -19.50 4.36
N GLU A 247 -19.57 -20.18 3.45
CA GLU A 247 -20.74 -20.97 3.81
C GLU A 247 -20.33 -21.81 5.03
N SER A 248 -21.07 -21.66 6.12
CA SER A 248 -20.74 -22.24 7.43
C SER A 248 -20.90 -23.77 7.45
N ASP A 249 -20.88 -24.39 6.28
CA ASP A 249 -21.00 -25.82 6.03
C ASP A 249 -19.63 -26.52 5.92
N GLY A 250 -18.53 -25.79 6.16
CA GLY A 250 -17.18 -26.36 6.08
C GLY A 250 -16.70 -26.52 4.64
N SER A 251 -17.37 -25.90 3.67
CA SER A 251 -16.83 -25.76 2.32
C SER A 251 -16.06 -24.43 2.22
N ASP A 252 -14.79 -24.51 1.83
CA ASP A 252 -13.94 -23.36 1.49
C ASP A 252 -14.41 -22.67 0.19
N ARG A 253 -15.69 -22.37 0.07
CA ARG A 253 -16.25 -21.70 -1.10
C ARG A 253 -15.88 -20.24 -1.07
N VAL A 254 -14.84 -19.92 -1.82
CA VAL A 254 -14.40 -18.56 -2.12
C VAL A 254 -15.47 -17.87 -2.98
N SER A 255 -15.88 -16.66 -2.57
CA SER A 255 -16.83 -15.84 -3.34
C SER A 255 -16.36 -15.67 -4.80
N PRO A 256 -17.25 -15.78 -5.82
CA PRO A 256 -16.88 -15.60 -7.23
C PRO A 256 -16.13 -14.29 -7.52
N SER A 257 -16.45 -13.24 -6.76
CA SER A 257 -15.79 -11.94 -6.81
C SER A 257 -14.31 -11.97 -6.37
N ILE A 258 -14.00 -12.78 -5.36
CA ILE A 258 -12.61 -13.00 -4.91
C ILE A 258 -11.87 -13.75 -6.02
N THR A 259 -12.48 -14.80 -6.57
CA THR A 259 -11.90 -15.56 -7.69
C THR A 259 -11.59 -14.68 -8.89
N LEU A 260 -12.51 -13.79 -9.27
CA LEU A 260 -12.30 -12.85 -10.38
C LEU A 260 -11.16 -11.86 -10.11
N THR A 261 -11.08 -11.34 -8.88
CA THR A 261 -10.01 -10.40 -8.47
C THR A 261 -8.65 -11.10 -8.44
N VAL A 262 -8.60 -12.32 -7.89
CA VAL A 262 -7.41 -13.18 -7.88
C VAL A 262 -6.97 -13.52 -9.30
N ALA A 263 -7.89 -13.90 -10.18
CA ALA A 263 -7.59 -14.16 -11.58
C ALA A 263 -6.98 -12.93 -12.26
N THR A 264 -7.50 -11.74 -11.94
CA THR A 264 -6.98 -10.47 -12.48
C THR A 264 -5.56 -10.17 -12.02
N ILE A 265 -5.25 -10.38 -10.74
CA ILE A 265 -3.90 -10.16 -10.19
C ILE A 265 -2.92 -11.21 -10.73
N SER A 266 -3.31 -12.48 -10.74
CA SER A 266 -2.44 -13.58 -11.21
C SER A 266 -2.10 -13.49 -12.70
N GLN A 267 -2.93 -12.82 -13.50
CA GLN A 267 -2.69 -12.57 -14.92
C GLN A 267 -1.88 -11.30 -15.20
N ALA A 268 -1.49 -10.53 -14.19
CA ALA A 268 -0.71 -9.31 -14.36
C ALA A 268 0.70 -9.64 -14.88
N PRO A 269 1.07 -9.23 -16.11
CA PRO A 269 2.25 -9.77 -16.79
C PRO A 269 3.59 -9.28 -16.21
N ASN A 270 3.59 -8.11 -15.58
CA ASN A 270 4.80 -7.45 -15.09
C ASN A 270 4.92 -7.49 -13.56
N LEU A 271 3.99 -8.16 -12.88
CA LEU A 271 3.91 -8.10 -11.43
C LEU A 271 5.01 -8.97 -10.80
N GLN A 272 6.00 -8.31 -10.21
CA GLN A 272 7.19 -8.92 -9.64
C GLN A 272 7.12 -9.02 -8.12
N THR A 273 6.45 -8.08 -7.46
CA THR A 273 6.33 -8.07 -6.01
C THR A 273 4.89 -7.89 -5.60
N ILE A 274 4.44 -8.74 -4.69
CA ILE A 274 3.13 -8.63 -4.06
C ILE A 274 3.33 -8.50 -2.56
N HIS A 275 2.77 -7.43 -2.00
CA HIS A 275 2.76 -7.20 -0.57
C HIS A 275 1.32 -7.22 -0.07
N LEU A 276 0.98 -8.25 0.70
CA LEU A 276 -0.31 -8.41 1.33
C LEU A 276 -0.21 -7.99 2.80
N LEU A 277 -0.99 -6.99 3.16
CA LEU A 277 -1.08 -6.43 4.51
C LEU A 277 -2.42 -6.83 5.13
N ASP A 278 -2.41 -7.32 6.36
CA ASP A 278 -3.65 -7.50 7.11
C ASP A 278 -4.19 -6.14 7.57
N GLY A 279 -5.43 -5.84 7.21
CA GLY A 279 -6.09 -4.63 7.69
C GLY A 279 -6.37 -4.70 9.20
N PRO A 280 -6.68 -3.57 9.86
CA PRO A 280 -7.02 -3.58 11.28
C PRO A 280 -8.28 -4.42 11.54
N THR A 281 -8.11 -5.62 12.09
CA THR A 281 -9.22 -6.50 12.46
C THR A 281 -9.57 -6.32 13.94
N LYS A 282 -10.84 -5.99 14.22
CA LYS A 282 -11.37 -5.99 15.59
C LYS A 282 -11.66 -7.43 16.01
N LYS A 283 -10.72 -8.07 16.72
CA LYS A 283 -10.96 -9.23 17.60
C LYS A 283 -11.68 -10.44 16.96
N VAL A 284 -11.51 -10.72 15.67
CA VAL A 284 -12.06 -11.95 15.07
C VAL A 284 -10.98 -13.02 15.04
N GLU A 285 -11.14 -14.05 15.87
CA GLU A 285 -10.20 -15.17 16.02
C GLU A 285 -10.28 -16.22 14.89
N ARG A 286 -11.06 -15.98 13.83
CA ARG A 286 -11.18 -16.86 12.65
C ARG A 286 -10.26 -16.36 11.53
N THR A 287 -9.83 -17.29 10.66
CA THR A 287 -8.83 -17.13 9.59
C THR A 287 -8.73 -15.70 9.06
N LEU A 288 -7.53 -15.12 9.14
CA LEU A 288 -7.33 -13.70 8.90
C LEU A 288 -7.44 -13.45 7.39
N PRO A 289 -8.17 -12.42 6.93
CA PRO A 289 -8.45 -12.18 5.50
C PRO A 289 -7.26 -12.33 4.55
N THR A 290 -6.07 -11.98 5.02
CA THR A 290 -4.79 -12.08 4.29
C THR A 290 -4.38 -13.52 3.99
N ASP A 291 -4.62 -14.46 4.90
CA ASP A 291 -4.21 -15.86 4.76
C ASP A 291 -4.92 -16.54 3.58
N LEU A 292 -6.23 -16.40 3.54
CA LEU A 292 -7.09 -17.00 2.55
C LEU A 292 -6.91 -16.33 1.20
N PHE A 293 -6.76 -15.01 1.20
CA PHE A 293 -6.49 -14.31 -0.04
C PHE A 293 -5.15 -14.73 -0.63
N ALA A 294 -4.09 -14.83 0.18
CA ALA A 294 -2.79 -15.34 -0.26
C ALA A 294 -2.90 -16.77 -0.79
N ARG A 295 -3.58 -17.67 -0.06
CA ARG A 295 -3.86 -19.06 -0.47
C ARG A 295 -4.56 -19.12 -1.83
N THR A 296 -5.62 -18.34 -1.98
CA THR A 296 -6.42 -18.30 -3.21
C THR A 296 -5.60 -17.74 -4.36
N LEU A 297 -4.91 -16.62 -4.14
CA LEU A 297 -4.10 -15.93 -5.14
C LEU A 297 -3.02 -16.84 -5.71
N LEU A 298 -2.24 -17.45 -4.81
CA LEU A 298 -1.05 -18.21 -5.19
C LEU A 298 -1.37 -19.66 -5.56
N SER A 299 -2.57 -20.15 -5.25
CA SER A 299 -3.06 -21.46 -5.75
C SER A 299 -3.82 -21.37 -7.07
N ALA A 300 -4.26 -20.17 -7.49
CA ALA A 300 -5.06 -20.02 -8.71
C ALA A 300 -4.25 -20.35 -9.98
N GLN A 301 -3.05 -19.77 -10.11
CA GLN A 301 -2.16 -20.02 -11.25
C GLN A 301 -0.71 -19.61 -10.89
N PRO A 302 0.32 -20.28 -11.46
CA PRO A 302 1.69 -19.79 -11.38
C PRO A 302 1.82 -18.39 -12.00
N MET A 303 2.47 -17.47 -11.28
CA MET A 303 2.71 -16.09 -11.70
C MET A 303 4.16 -15.93 -12.18
N PRO A 304 4.46 -16.07 -13.48
CA PRO A 304 5.83 -16.25 -13.97
C PRO A 304 6.78 -15.05 -13.72
N ALA A 305 6.20 -13.87 -13.49
CA ALA A 305 6.96 -12.65 -13.18
C ALA A 305 7.20 -12.47 -11.68
N LEU A 306 6.47 -13.17 -10.81
CA LEU A 306 6.50 -12.98 -9.36
C LEU A 306 7.86 -13.44 -8.80
N ARG A 307 8.61 -12.49 -8.22
CA ARG A 307 9.93 -12.69 -7.61
C ARG A 307 9.91 -12.55 -6.10
N SER A 308 9.09 -11.64 -5.57
CA SER A 308 9.03 -11.36 -4.14
C SER A 308 7.59 -11.39 -3.62
N LEU A 309 7.39 -12.08 -2.51
CA LEU A 309 6.12 -12.14 -1.80
C LEU A 309 6.33 -11.63 -0.38
N ILE A 310 5.57 -10.61 -0.01
CA ILE A 310 5.58 -10.03 1.34
C ILE A 310 4.21 -10.30 1.97
N LEU A 311 4.22 -11.05 3.06
CA LEU A 311 3.06 -11.33 3.91
C LEU A 311 3.28 -10.61 5.23
N ASP A 312 2.51 -9.55 5.47
CA ASP A 312 2.64 -8.74 6.68
C ASP A 312 1.31 -8.64 7.43
N GLY A 313 1.28 -9.22 8.62
CA GLY A 313 0.05 -9.53 9.33
C GLY A 313 -0.70 -10.72 8.70
N GLY A 314 -1.41 -11.47 9.53
CA GLY A 314 -2.05 -12.71 9.11
C GLY A 314 -1.55 -13.92 9.88
N ARG A 315 -2.05 -15.09 9.50
CA ARG A 315 -1.64 -16.36 10.10
C ARG A 315 -1.82 -17.52 9.12
N MET A 316 -0.91 -18.48 9.05
CA MET A 316 -1.05 -19.65 8.17
C MET A 316 -0.44 -20.90 8.78
N GLU A 317 -0.94 -22.07 8.39
CA GLU A 317 -0.24 -23.32 8.65
C GLU A 317 1.10 -23.33 7.91
N ALA A 318 2.18 -23.71 8.60
CA ALA A 318 3.52 -23.66 8.02
C ALA A 318 3.64 -24.57 6.78
N GLN A 319 3.00 -25.74 6.79
CA GLN A 319 3.00 -26.66 5.64
C GLN A 319 2.33 -26.04 4.42
N GLU A 320 1.28 -25.27 4.65
CA GLU A 320 0.53 -24.63 3.58
C GLU A 320 1.30 -23.45 2.97
N LEU A 321 1.99 -22.66 3.80
CA LEU A 321 2.89 -21.61 3.31
C LEU A 321 3.97 -22.22 2.39
N VAL A 322 4.59 -23.32 2.81
CA VAL A 322 5.57 -24.06 2.00
C VAL A 322 4.97 -24.56 0.70
N GLN A 323 3.78 -25.17 0.74
CA GLN A 323 3.09 -25.66 -0.47
C GLN A 323 2.74 -24.53 -1.44
N ILE A 324 2.33 -23.38 -0.93
CA ILE A 324 1.99 -22.21 -1.73
C ILE A 324 3.24 -21.63 -2.40
N VAL A 325 4.33 -21.50 -1.66
CA VAL A 325 5.62 -21.06 -2.21
C VAL A 325 6.10 -22.03 -3.29
N ALA A 326 5.97 -23.34 -3.06
CA ALA A 326 6.36 -24.36 -4.04
C ALA A 326 5.55 -24.30 -5.35
N LYS A 327 4.33 -23.76 -5.34
CA LYS A 327 3.52 -23.54 -6.56
C LYS A 327 3.99 -22.35 -7.39
N GLN A 328 4.91 -21.53 -6.89
CA GLN A 328 5.39 -20.30 -7.53
C GLN A 328 6.87 -20.46 -7.91
N PRO A 329 7.19 -21.09 -9.05
CA PRO A 329 8.57 -21.46 -9.42
C PRO A 329 9.48 -20.27 -9.72
N SER A 330 8.91 -19.09 -9.96
CA SER A 330 9.65 -17.86 -10.21
C SER A 330 9.99 -17.09 -8.93
N LEU A 331 9.41 -17.49 -7.79
CA LEU A 331 9.59 -16.79 -6.52
C LEU A 331 11.04 -16.97 -6.03
N GLU A 332 11.68 -15.86 -5.68
CA GLU A 332 13.07 -15.82 -5.21
C GLU A 332 13.14 -15.35 -3.75
N GLU A 333 12.19 -14.52 -3.33
CA GLU A 333 12.17 -13.86 -2.03
C GLU A 333 10.82 -14.02 -1.31
N LEU A 334 10.88 -14.38 -0.03
CA LEU A 334 9.73 -14.43 0.86
C LEU A 334 9.98 -13.58 2.09
N HIS A 335 9.07 -12.66 2.38
CA HIS A 335 9.10 -11.79 3.54
C HIS A 335 7.88 -12.06 4.41
N VAL A 336 8.10 -12.35 5.69
CA VAL A 336 7.05 -12.71 6.66
C VAL A 336 7.11 -11.77 7.86
N GLY A 337 6.27 -10.74 7.85
CA GLY A 337 6.15 -9.70 8.89
C GLY A 337 4.96 -9.93 9.80
N ASN A 338 5.13 -9.81 11.13
CA ASN A 338 4.04 -9.89 12.13
C ASN A 338 3.05 -11.06 11.94
N PHE A 339 3.52 -12.18 11.38
CA PHE A 339 2.68 -13.25 10.85
C PHE A 339 2.66 -14.43 11.82
N GLY A 340 1.49 -15.02 12.09
CA GLY A 340 1.39 -16.24 12.88
C GLY A 340 1.64 -17.49 12.04
N MET A 341 2.44 -18.44 12.53
CA MET A 341 2.55 -19.76 11.91
C MET A 341 2.20 -20.84 12.91
N TRP A 342 1.24 -21.71 12.55
CA TRP A 342 0.83 -22.84 13.39
C TRP A 342 1.13 -24.18 12.70
N ASN A 343 0.94 -25.30 13.44
CA ASN A 343 1.24 -26.66 12.99
C ASN A 343 2.64 -26.82 12.38
N THR A 344 3.63 -26.35 13.13
CA THR A 344 5.03 -26.33 12.71
C THR A 344 5.76 -27.65 12.95
N ARG A 345 5.12 -28.59 13.67
CA ARG A 345 5.71 -29.86 14.12
C ARG A 345 6.12 -30.73 12.93
N GLY A 346 7.36 -31.21 12.93
CA GLY A 346 7.92 -32.05 11.87
C GLY A 346 8.27 -31.32 10.57
N LEU A 347 7.89 -30.04 10.43
CA LEU A 347 8.21 -29.23 9.27
C LEU A 347 9.29 -28.19 9.58
N LEU A 348 9.12 -27.40 10.63
CA LEU A 348 10.12 -26.44 11.10
C LEU A 348 10.91 -27.07 12.24
N SER A 349 12.24 -26.97 12.20
CA SER A 349 13.09 -27.51 13.25
C SER A 349 13.01 -26.62 14.49
N ALA A 350 12.86 -27.23 15.67
CA ALA A 350 12.92 -26.52 16.95
C ALA A 350 14.32 -25.91 17.21
N GLU A 351 15.36 -26.45 16.57
CA GLU A 351 16.75 -26.01 16.71
C GLU A 351 17.13 -24.86 15.76
N LYS A 352 16.24 -24.50 14.83
CA LYS A 352 16.50 -23.47 13.81
C LYS A 352 15.51 -22.32 13.95
N THR A 353 15.94 -21.14 13.51
CA THR A 353 15.00 -20.01 13.34
C THR A 353 13.94 -20.34 12.30
N VAL A 354 12.80 -19.64 12.33
CA VAL A 354 11.78 -19.76 11.27
C VAL A 354 12.41 -19.47 9.92
N ARG A 355 13.19 -18.37 9.85
CA ARG A 355 13.91 -17.96 8.65
C ARG A 355 14.75 -19.09 8.06
N GLU A 356 15.57 -19.76 8.88
CA GLU A 356 16.45 -20.84 8.44
C GLU A 356 15.66 -22.07 7.97
N SER A 357 14.64 -22.48 8.74
CA SER A 357 13.78 -23.60 8.37
C SER A 357 13.07 -23.34 7.04
N LEU A 358 12.45 -22.17 6.88
CA LEU A 358 11.76 -21.81 5.63
C LEU A 358 12.73 -21.72 4.46
N GLN A 359 13.92 -21.13 4.63
CA GLN A 359 14.91 -21.01 3.57
C GLN A 359 15.40 -22.39 3.10
N GLU A 360 15.65 -23.31 4.03
CA GLU A 360 16.07 -24.69 3.72
C GLU A 360 14.98 -25.47 2.99
N ILE A 361 13.73 -25.39 3.47
CA ILE A 361 12.60 -26.16 2.91
C ILE A 361 12.19 -25.64 1.53
N THR A 362 12.13 -24.31 1.38
CA THR A 362 11.64 -23.68 0.15
C THR A 362 12.73 -23.53 -0.91
N GLY A 363 14.01 -23.56 -0.51
CA GLY A 363 15.14 -23.32 -1.41
C GLY A 363 15.21 -21.89 -1.97
N LEU A 364 14.45 -20.95 -1.38
CA LEU A 364 14.42 -19.56 -1.83
C LEU A 364 15.78 -18.87 -1.61
N ARG A 365 16.10 -17.92 -2.50
CA ARG A 365 17.33 -17.13 -2.44
C ARG A 365 17.33 -16.22 -1.21
N GLY A 366 16.19 -15.61 -0.90
CA GLY A 366 16.01 -14.73 0.24
C GLY A 366 14.79 -15.11 1.07
N VAL A 367 14.98 -15.29 2.37
CA VAL A 367 13.87 -15.36 3.33
C VAL A 367 14.12 -14.34 4.42
N THR A 368 13.16 -13.44 4.62
CA THR A 368 13.19 -12.43 5.69
C THR A 368 12.01 -12.66 6.62
N VAL A 369 12.28 -12.76 7.92
CA VAL A 369 11.24 -12.93 8.94
C VAL A 369 11.41 -11.83 9.97
N SER A 370 10.31 -11.15 10.33
CA SER A 370 10.35 -10.10 11.35
C SER A 370 10.69 -10.66 12.73
N VAL A 371 11.30 -9.83 13.58
CA VAL A 371 11.68 -10.20 14.95
C VAL A 371 10.44 -10.62 15.76
N GLU A 372 9.30 -9.96 15.53
CA GLU A 372 8.03 -10.28 16.17
C GLU A 372 7.53 -11.67 15.77
N THR A 373 7.66 -12.04 14.50
CA THR A 373 7.30 -13.39 14.01
C THR A 373 8.21 -14.45 14.64
N GLU A 374 9.52 -14.24 14.66
CA GLU A 374 10.48 -15.16 15.29
C GLU A 374 10.17 -15.34 16.79
N ALA A 375 9.89 -14.23 17.49
CA ALA A 375 9.55 -14.26 18.91
C ALA A 375 8.22 -15.00 19.18
N LYS A 376 7.21 -14.84 18.32
CA LYS A 376 5.94 -15.60 18.42
C LYS A 376 6.19 -17.10 18.27
N PHE A 377 6.98 -17.50 17.26
CA PHE A 377 7.32 -18.90 17.03
C PHE A 377 8.10 -19.53 18.19
N ALA A 378 9.12 -18.84 18.70
CA ALA A 378 9.90 -19.33 19.84
C ALA A 378 9.03 -19.57 21.09
N ARG A 379 8.06 -18.68 21.35
CA ARG A 379 7.10 -18.85 22.45
C ARG A 379 6.17 -20.04 22.24
N GLU A 380 5.69 -20.26 21.01
CA GLU A 380 4.85 -21.42 20.70
C GLU A 380 5.58 -22.75 20.84
N ASN A 381 6.87 -22.81 20.46
CA ASN A 381 7.67 -24.01 20.64
C ASN A 381 7.94 -24.29 22.12
N ALA A 382 8.34 -23.27 22.90
CA ALA A 382 8.56 -23.43 24.33
C ALA A 382 7.29 -23.92 25.05
N LYS A 383 6.12 -23.37 24.69
CA LYS A 383 4.84 -23.83 25.26
C LYS A 383 4.54 -25.29 24.93
N LYS A 384 4.88 -25.75 23.72
CA LYS A 384 4.66 -27.14 23.30
C LYS A 384 5.62 -28.12 23.98
N GLU A 385 6.87 -27.73 24.20
CA GLU A 385 7.84 -28.53 24.98
C GLU A 385 7.35 -28.70 26.44
N ASP A 386 6.81 -27.63 27.04
CA ASP A 386 6.23 -27.70 28.38
C ASP A 386 4.97 -28.59 28.44
N GLU A 387 4.12 -28.56 27.39
CA GLU A 387 2.94 -29.42 27.27
C GLU A 387 3.33 -30.91 27.09
N GLU A 388 4.34 -31.22 26.26
CA GLU A 388 4.84 -32.59 26.06
C GLU A 388 5.45 -33.16 27.36
N MET A 389 6.24 -32.37 28.10
CA MET A 389 6.81 -32.82 29.38
C MET A 389 5.76 -33.02 30.48
N ALA A 390 4.63 -32.31 30.41
CA ALA A 390 3.51 -32.51 31.33
C ALA A 390 2.74 -33.80 31.01
N GLU A 391 2.52 -34.12 29.74
CA GLU A 391 1.85 -35.37 29.30
C GLU A 391 2.68 -36.62 29.64
N ASP A 392 4.01 -36.55 29.47
CA ASP A 392 4.92 -37.63 29.85
C ASP A 392 4.99 -37.86 31.38
N ALA A 393 4.76 -36.81 32.17
CA ALA A 393 4.74 -36.89 33.63
C ALA A 393 3.41 -37.44 34.18
N GLU A 394 2.28 -37.20 33.52
CA GLU A 394 0.96 -37.72 33.92
C GLU A 394 0.72 -39.16 33.44
N GLY A 395 1.35 -39.60 32.34
CA GLY A 395 1.29 -40.98 31.84
C GLY A 395 2.12 -42.01 32.62
N GLY A 396 2.96 -41.56 33.57
CA GLY A 396 3.87 -42.41 34.34
C GLY A 396 3.34 -42.98 35.67
N ASN A 397 2.04 -42.82 35.98
CA ASN A 397 1.43 -43.25 37.24
C ASN A 397 0.41 -44.41 37.11
N GLU A 398 0.51 -45.22 36.04
CA GLU A 398 -0.16 -46.52 35.95
C GLU A 398 0.88 -47.66 35.87
N GLU A 399 1.54 -47.96 36.99
CA GLU A 399 2.14 -49.28 37.27
C GLU A 399 1.69 -49.82 38.64
#